data_AF-A0A8H3X0R2-F1
#
_entry.id   AF-A0A8H3X0R2-F1
#
_cell.length_a   1.000
_cell.length_b   1.000
_cell.length_c   1.000
_cell.angle_alpha   90.00
_cell.angle_beta   90.00
_cell.angle_gamma   90.00
#
_symmetry.space_group_name_H-M   'P 1'
#
loop_
_entity.id
_entity.type
_entity.pdbx_description
1 polymer ?
#
loop_
_entity_poly.entity_id
_entity_poly.type
_entity_poly.pdbx_seq_one_letter_code
_entity_poly.pdbx_strand_id
1 'polypeptide(L)'
;MEFPTIQMPSILEIQEFDIEELSKNINKSLNAFFLYRREFMKRALANGLRIKMTEISKMAAKAWGKEPRKIKKAYIKVSRKVDDLLQRKKQEKKIFQIVYDHNMEMVPQEAVYQVYQQPLQFIPPDEYICSLNVDDIALLYLYNINVINFYPFF
;
A
#
# COMPACT_ATOMS: atom_id res chain seq x y z
N MET A 1 8.09 -29.27 10.38
CA MET A 1 6.97 -28.48 10.90
C MET A 1 5.94 -28.35 9.79
N GLU A 2 4.80 -29.04 9.93
CA GLU A 2 3.66 -28.79 9.05
C GLU A 2 3.00 -27.48 9.49
N PHE A 3 2.83 -26.56 8.55
CA PHE A 3 2.14 -25.31 8.82
C PHE A 3 0.62 -25.55 8.76
N PRO A 4 -0.17 -24.89 9.62
CA PRO A 4 -1.62 -24.97 9.54
C PRO A 4 -2.10 -24.59 8.14
N THR A 5 -2.99 -25.42 7.58
CA THR A 5 -3.56 -25.19 6.25
C THR A 5 -4.57 -24.06 6.34
N ILE A 6 -4.20 -22.87 5.87
CA ILE A 6 -5.10 -21.72 5.77
C ILE A 6 -6.01 -21.94 4.57
N GLN A 7 -7.32 -22.09 4.83
CA GLN A 7 -8.33 -22.23 3.79
C GLN A 7 -8.50 -20.89 3.06
N MET A 8 -8.19 -20.84 1.77
CA MET A 8 -8.36 -19.65 0.94
C MET A 8 -9.81 -19.50 0.44
N PRO A 9 -10.26 -18.27 0.12
CA PRO A 9 -11.61 -18.04 -0.37
C PRO A 9 -11.85 -18.76 -1.70
N SER A 10 -13.09 -19.19 -1.87
CA SER A 10 -13.63 -19.65 -3.14
C SER A 10 -13.75 -18.52 -4.17
N ILE A 11 -13.99 -18.88 -5.43
CA ILE A 11 -14.15 -17.90 -6.52
C ILE A 11 -15.33 -16.96 -6.26
N LEU A 12 -16.42 -17.46 -5.66
CA LEU A 12 -17.61 -16.68 -5.35
C LEU A 12 -17.28 -15.63 -4.29
N GLU A 13 -16.66 -16.05 -3.18
CA GLU A 13 -16.21 -15.13 -2.13
C GLU A 13 -15.28 -14.04 -2.68
N ILE A 14 -14.32 -14.39 -3.55
CA ILE A 14 -13.40 -13.40 -4.15
C ILE A 14 -14.15 -12.36 -4.98
N GLN A 15 -15.21 -12.77 -5.69
CA GLN A 15 -15.99 -11.86 -6.53
C GLN A 15 -16.86 -10.88 -5.73
N GLU A 16 -17.22 -11.26 -4.51
CA GLU A 16 -18.03 -10.48 -3.57
C GLU A 16 -17.20 -9.52 -2.71
N PHE A 17 -15.88 -9.46 -2.91
CA PHE A 17 -15.03 -8.52 -2.18
C PHE A 17 -15.49 -7.07 -2.38
N ASP A 18 -15.66 -6.36 -1.27
CA ASP A 18 -15.97 -4.93 -1.26
C ASP A 18 -14.75 -4.14 -1.78
N ILE A 19 -14.85 -3.68 -3.04
CA ILE A 19 -13.79 -2.94 -3.74
C ILE A 19 -13.46 -1.62 -3.03
N GLU A 20 -14.45 -0.99 -2.42
CA GLU A 20 -14.34 0.27 -1.73
C GLU A 20 -13.55 0.07 -0.44
N GLU A 21 -13.88 -0.97 0.34
CA GLU A 21 -13.06 -1.41 1.49
C GLU A 21 -11.65 -1.80 1.06
N LEU A 22 -11.49 -2.54 -0.04
CA LEU A 22 -10.17 -2.89 -0.57
C LEU A 22 -9.35 -1.65 -0.90
N SER A 23 -9.97 -0.59 -1.43
CA SER A 23 -9.29 0.66 -1.83
C SER A 23 -9.00 1.62 -0.68
N LYS A 24 -9.63 1.42 0.49
CA LYS A 24 -9.42 2.29 1.67
C LYS A 24 -7.96 2.21 2.12
N ASN A 25 -7.36 3.37 2.36
CA ASN A 25 -5.98 3.52 2.83
C ASN A 25 -4.89 3.01 1.87
N ILE A 26 -5.24 2.81 0.60
CA ILE A 26 -4.30 2.37 -0.42
C ILE A 26 -4.05 3.51 -1.41
N ASN A 27 -2.78 3.91 -1.51
CA ASN A 27 -2.36 5.02 -2.37
C ASN A 27 -1.78 4.55 -3.71
N LYS A 28 -1.50 3.24 -3.84
CA LYS A 28 -0.87 2.61 -5.00
C LYS A 28 -1.73 1.46 -5.54
N SER A 29 -1.59 1.14 -6.81
CA SER A 29 -2.28 -0.02 -7.40
C SER A 29 -1.93 -1.31 -6.66
N LEU A 30 -2.93 -2.16 -6.43
CA LEU A 30 -2.75 -3.46 -5.78
C LEU A 30 -2.60 -4.54 -6.86
N ASN A 31 -1.47 -5.23 -6.88
CA ASN A 31 -1.38 -6.47 -7.65
C ASN A 31 -2.30 -7.55 -7.05
N ALA A 32 -2.85 -8.42 -7.90
CA ALA A 32 -3.57 -9.64 -7.51
C ALA A 32 -2.87 -10.45 -6.40
N PHE A 33 -1.54 -10.56 -6.44
CA PHE A 33 -0.79 -11.26 -5.38
C PHE A 33 -0.86 -10.53 -4.03
N PHE A 34 -0.86 -9.19 -4.00
CA PHE A 34 -0.99 -8.44 -2.75
C PHE A 34 -2.37 -8.61 -2.13
N LEU A 35 -3.43 -8.63 -2.94
CA LEU A 35 -4.78 -8.98 -2.48
C LEU A 35 -4.83 -10.39 -1.88
N TYR A 36 -4.22 -11.35 -2.57
CA TYR A 36 -4.12 -12.72 -2.09
C TYR A 36 -3.37 -12.80 -0.75
N ARG A 37 -2.21 -12.14 -0.63
CA ARG A 37 -1.40 -12.10 0.60
C ARG A 37 -2.16 -11.45 1.75
N ARG A 38 -2.92 -10.38 1.47
CA ARG A 38 -3.76 -9.69 2.46
C ARG A 38 -4.82 -10.61 3.04
N GLU A 39 -5.52 -11.33 2.15
CA GLU A 39 -6.55 -12.29 2.56
C GLU A 39 -5.97 -13.49 3.32
N PHE A 40 -4.81 -13.99 2.86
CA PHE A 40 -4.06 -15.04 3.55
C PHE A 40 -3.72 -14.64 4.98
N MET A 41 -3.24 -13.40 5.19
CA MET A 41 -2.97 -12.86 6.52
C MET A 41 -4.25 -12.75 7.36
N LYS A 42 -5.32 -12.19 6.80
CA LYS A 42 -6.61 -12.02 7.49
C LYS A 42 -7.12 -13.35 8.04
N ARG A 43 -7.06 -14.41 7.23
CA ARG A 43 -7.47 -15.76 7.64
C ARG A 43 -6.49 -16.42 8.60
N ALA A 44 -5.18 -16.18 8.45
CA ALA A 44 -4.19 -16.64 9.42
C ALA A 44 -4.47 -16.07 10.82
N LEU A 45 -4.74 -14.77 10.90
CA LEU A 45 -5.09 -14.08 12.15
C LEU A 45 -6.41 -14.60 12.73
N ALA A 46 -7.43 -14.84 11.88
CA ALA A 46 -8.70 -15.42 12.29
C ALA A 46 -8.54 -16.84 12.88
N ASN A 47 -7.58 -17.62 12.38
CA ASN A 47 -7.20 -18.92 12.93
C ASN A 47 -6.33 -18.83 14.19
N GLY A 48 -6.14 -17.63 14.76
CA GLY A 48 -5.31 -17.40 15.95
C GLY A 48 -3.80 -17.39 15.70
N LEU A 49 -3.35 -17.41 14.44
CA LEU A 49 -1.94 -17.50 14.08
C LEU A 49 -1.31 -16.11 14.01
N ARG A 50 -0.43 -15.80 14.96
CA ARG A 50 0.37 -14.57 14.96
C ARG A 50 1.71 -14.79 14.27
N ILE A 51 1.68 -14.86 12.95
CA ILE A 51 2.87 -15.12 12.12
C ILE A 51 3.47 -13.80 11.64
N LYS A 52 4.81 -13.69 11.65
CA LYS A 52 5.53 -12.53 11.12
C LYS A 52 5.23 -12.33 9.62
N MET A 53 5.15 -11.08 9.18
CA MET A 53 4.82 -10.74 7.79
C MET A 53 5.79 -11.36 6.76
N THR A 54 7.07 -11.51 7.12
CA THR A 54 8.07 -12.20 6.29
C THR A 54 7.70 -13.65 6.02
N GLU A 55 7.24 -14.38 7.04
CA GLU A 55 6.80 -15.77 6.90
C GLU A 55 5.45 -15.86 6.19
N ILE A 56 4.50 -14.97 6.49
CA ILE A 56 3.24 -14.86 5.73
C ILE A 56 3.51 -14.67 4.23
N SER A 57 4.46 -13.81 3.87
CA SER A 57 4.79 -13.55 2.46
C SER A 57 5.37 -14.79 1.78
N LYS A 58 6.26 -15.52 2.45
CA LYS A 58 6.81 -16.80 1.95
C LYS A 58 5.72 -17.86 1.79
N MET A 59 4.83 -17.99 2.77
CA MET A 59 3.72 -18.95 2.75
C MET A 59 2.72 -18.61 1.64
N ALA A 60 2.32 -17.34 1.53
CA ALA A 60 1.43 -16.86 0.50
C ALA A 60 2.01 -17.06 -0.90
N ALA A 61 3.31 -16.80 -1.11
CA ALA A 61 3.98 -17.05 -2.39
C ALA A 61 3.94 -18.53 -2.80
N LYS A 62 4.25 -19.44 -1.85
CA LYS A 62 4.16 -20.88 -2.08
C LYS A 62 2.73 -21.34 -2.40
N ALA A 63 1.75 -20.84 -1.66
CA ALA A 63 0.34 -21.16 -1.88
C ALA A 63 -0.15 -20.61 -3.23
N TRP A 64 0.14 -19.34 -3.53
CA TRP A 64 -0.17 -18.71 -4.81
C TRP A 64 0.40 -19.49 -6.00
N GLY A 65 1.62 -20.02 -5.89
CA GLY A 65 2.21 -20.87 -6.92
C GLY A 65 1.33 -22.08 -7.27
N LYS A 66 0.74 -22.71 -6.26
CA LYS A 66 -0.11 -23.91 -6.37
C LYS A 66 -1.56 -23.62 -6.74
N GLU A 67 -2.03 -22.38 -6.59
CA GLU A 67 -3.44 -22.06 -6.80
C GLU A 67 -3.91 -22.26 -8.26
N PRO A 68 -5.16 -22.73 -8.48
CA PRO A 68 -5.73 -22.87 -9.81
C PRO A 68 -5.78 -21.55 -10.56
N ARG A 69 -5.63 -21.64 -11.90
CA ARG A 69 -5.72 -20.48 -12.80
C ARG A 69 -7.03 -19.69 -12.64
N LYS A 70 -8.15 -20.36 -12.30
CA LYS A 70 -9.45 -19.72 -12.12
C LYS A 70 -9.46 -18.76 -10.90
N ILE A 71 -8.86 -19.18 -9.79
CA ILE A 71 -8.70 -18.35 -8.58
C ILE A 71 -7.82 -17.14 -8.89
N LYS A 72 -6.67 -17.36 -9.54
CA LYS A 72 -5.77 -16.28 -9.94
C LYS A 72 -6.47 -15.25 -10.83
N LYS A 73 -7.28 -15.71 -11.80
CA LYS A 73 -8.10 -14.84 -12.65
C LYS A 73 -9.12 -14.03 -11.86
N ALA A 74 -9.75 -14.61 -10.82
CA ALA A 74 -10.68 -13.88 -9.97
C ALA A 74 -9.97 -12.73 -9.23
N TYR A 75 -8.82 -13.01 -8.61
CA TYR A 75 -8.00 -11.98 -7.96
C TYR A 75 -7.52 -10.88 -8.92
N ILE A 76 -7.14 -11.24 -10.16
CA ILE A 76 -6.76 -10.25 -11.19
C ILE A 76 -7.95 -9.35 -11.56
N LYS A 77 -9.17 -9.90 -11.66
CA LYS A 77 -10.35 -9.09 -11.95
C LYS A 77 -10.62 -8.09 -10.83
N VAL A 78 -10.55 -8.55 -9.58
CA VAL A 78 -10.75 -7.69 -8.40
C VAL A 78 -9.66 -6.61 -8.33
N SER A 79 -8.40 -6.99 -8.55
CA SER A 79 -7.27 -6.05 -8.50
C SER A 79 -7.43 -4.91 -9.50
N ARG A 80 -7.86 -5.22 -10.73
CA ARG A 80 -8.16 -4.21 -11.75
C ARG A 80 -9.28 -3.26 -11.33
N LYS A 81 -10.37 -3.78 -10.74
CA LYS A 81 -11.47 -2.93 -10.24
C LYS A 81 -10.98 -1.96 -9.17
N VAL A 82 -10.12 -2.42 -8.26
CA VAL A 82 -9.50 -1.58 -7.23
C VAL A 82 -8.62 -0.51 -7.87
N ASP A 83 -7.78 -0.88 -8.84
CA ASP A 83 -6.89 0.04 -9.54
C ASP A 83 -7.66 1.11 -10.31
N ASP A 84 -8.74 0.73 -11.00
CA ASP A 84 -9.62 1.65 -11.72
C ASP A 84 -10.26 2.67 -10.77
N LEU A 85 -10.74 2.22 -9.60
CA LEU A 85 -11.31 3.09 -8.59
C LEU A 85 -10.27 4.07 -8.02
N LEU A 86 -9.05 3.60 -7.75
CA LEU A 86 -7.95 4.45 -7.29
C LEU A 86 -7.56 5.48 -8.35
N GLN A 87 -7.56 5.10 -9.63
CA GLN A 87 -7.27 6.01 -10.72
C GLN A 87 -8.33 7.11 -10.86
N ARG A 88 -9.63 6.77 -10.75
CA ARG A 88 -10.72 7.76 -10.75
C ARG A 88 -10.59 8.75 -9.60
N LYS A 89 -10.38 8.26 -8.37
CA LYS A 89 -10.15 9.12 -7.19
C LYS A 89 -8.96 10.08 -7.37
N LYS A 90 -7.89 9.60 -8.01
CA LYS A 90 -6.72 10.44 -8.35
C LYS A 90 -7.04 11.51 -9.39
N GLN A 91 -7.85 11.18 -10.40
CA GLN A 91 -8.26 12.13 -11.44
C GLN A 91 -9.19 13.20 -10.87
N GLU A 92 -10.19 12.81 -10.09
CA GLU A 92 -11.11 13.72 -9.39
C GLU A 92 -10.32 14.73 -8.55
N LYS A 93 -9.39 14.26 -7.72
CA LYS A 93 -8.54 15.14 -6.91
C LYS A 93 -7.74 16.17 -7.75
N LYS A 94 -7.29 15.80 -8.95
CA LYS A 94 -6.59 16.72 -9.86
C LYS A 94 -7.53 17.77 -10.47
N ILE A 95 -8.77 17.38 -10.81
CA ILE A 95 -9.77 18.29 -11.39
C ILE A 95 -10.11 19.41 -10.40
N PHE A 96 -10.33 19.08 -9.12
CA PHE A 96 -10.60 20.07 -8.08
C PHE A 96 -9.42 21.00 -7.76
N GLN A 97 -8.22 20.68 -8.23
CA GLN A 97 -7.01 21.48 -7.96
C GLN A 97 -6.75 22.57 -9.00
N ILE A 98 -7.53 22.62 -10.09
CA ILE A 98 -7.41 23.64 -11.15
C ILE A 98 -8.68 24.48 -11.19
N VAL A 99 -8.85 25.39 -10.23
CA VAL A 99 -9.76 26.53 -10.36
C VAL A 99 -8.97 27.78 -9.98
N TYR A 100 -8.29 28.35 -10.97
CA TYR A 100 -7.81 29.73 -10.91
C TYR A 100 -8.97 30.62 -11.36
N ASP A 101 -9.56 31.35 -10.42
CA ASP A 101 -10.56 32.37 -10.74
C ASP A 101 -9.82 33.62 -11.25
N HIS A 102 -10.23 34.13 -12.42
CA HIS A 102 -9.66 35.33 -13.02
C HIS A 102 -9.99 36.61 -12.23
N ASN A 103 -10.88 36.50 -11.22
CA ASN A 103 -11.16 37.53 -10.22
C ASN A 103 -10.28 37.43 -8.97
N MET A 104 -9.35 36.46 -8.87
CA MET A 104 -8.36 36.44 -7.78
C MET A 104 -7.33 37.54 -8.01
N GLU A 105 -7.41 38.61 -7.22
CA GLU A 105 -6.42 39.70 -7.23
C GLU A 105 -5.03 39.15 -6.85
N MET A 106 -4.04 39.41 -7.69
CA MET A 106 -2.65 39.13 -7.35
C MET A 106 -2.23 40.06 -6.22
N VAL A 107 -1.87 39.52 -5.06
CA VAL A 107 -1.17 40.30 -4.03
C VAL A 107 0.17 40.74 -4.63
N PRO A 108 0.45 42.06 -4.75
CA PRO A 108 1.73 42.51 -5.26
C PRO A 108 2.84 42.05 -4.31
N GLN A 109 3.68 41.12 -4.78
CA GLN A 109 4.94 40.84 -4.11
C GLN A 109 5.87 42.03 -4.41
N GLU A 110 5.95 42.98 -3.48
CA GLU A 110 6.97 44.02 -3.57
C GLU A 110 8.35 43.36 -3.59
N ALA A 111 9.03 43.56 -4.71
CA ALA A 111 10.33 43.01 -4.98
C ALA A 111 11.37 43.67 -4.07
N VAL A 112 11.85 42.94 -3.07
CA VAL A 112 13.18 43.21 -2.49
C VAL A 112 14.05 41.99 -2.79
N TYR A 113 14.53 41.91 -4.04
CA TYR A 113 15.75 41.18 -4.34
C TYR A 113 16.91 42.11 -4.08
N GLN A 114 17.78 41.76 -3.12
CA GLN A 114 19.22 41.95 -3.29
C GLN A 114 20.02 40.95 -2.43
N VAL A 115 20.89 40.20 -3.13
CA VAL A 115 22.25 39.78 -2.73
C VAL A 115 22.38 38.81 -1.56
N TYR A 116 22.72 37.54 -1.86
CA TYR A 116 24.04 36.91 -1.62
C TYR A 116 24.07 35.54 -2.32
N GLN A 117 24.93 35.39 -3.33
CA GLN A 117 25.36 34.07 -3.78
C GLN A 117 26.32 33.50 -2.73
N GLN A 118 26.01 32.34 -2.18
CA GLN A 118 26.94 31.49 -1.44
C GLN A 118 27.00 30.13 -2.16
N PRO A 119 28.19 29.50 -2.29
CA PRO A 119 28.39 28.33 -3.13
C PRO A 119 27.73 27.07 -2.54
N LEU A 120 27.22 26.22 -3.43
CA LEU A 120 26.67 24.89 -3.10
C LEU A 120 27.71 24.07 -2.32
N GLN A 121 27.48 23.86 -1.03
CA GLN A 121 28.25 22.91 -0.25
C GLN A 121 27.84 21.48 -0.63
N PHE A 122 28.84 20.71 -1.04
CA PHE A 122 28.76 19.29 -1.35
C PHE A 122 28.35 18.50 -0.09
N ILE A 123 27.20 17.83 -0.15
CA ILE A 123 26.75 16.90 0.91
C ILE A 123 27.33 15.52 0.58
N PRO A 124 28.04 14.85 1.51
CA PRO A 124 28.66 13.56 1.24
C PRO A 124 27.59 12.47 1.09
N PRO A 125 27.82 11.46 0.24
CA PRO A 125 26.94 10.31 0.14
C PRO A 125 27.38 9.31 1.22
N ASP A 126 26.75 9.34 2.38
CA ASP A 126 26.62 8.15 3.23
C ASP A 126 25.71 8.46 4.42
N GLU A 127 24.48 7.93 4.35
CA GLU A 127 23.92 7.16 5.46
C GLU A 127 22.72 6.36 4.92
N TYR A 128 22.91 5.04 4.87
CA TYR A 128 21.91 4.06 4.49
C TYR A 128 20.62 4.24 5.30
N ILE A 129 19.60 4.84 4.70
CA ILE A 129 18.22 4.53 5.10
C ILE A 129 17.95 3.12 4.58
N CYS A 130 18.21 2.13 5.42
CA CYS A 130 17.58 0.81 5.35
C CYS A 130 16.06 1.02 5.42
N SER A 131 15.48 1.38 4.28
CA SER A 131 14.05 1.62 4.14
C SER A 131 13.38 0.28 3.97
N LEU A 132 12.86 -0.23 5.10
CA LEU A 132 11.65 -1.04 5.09
C LEU A 132 10.72 -0.48 4.02
N ASN A 133 10.32 -1.31 3.06
CA ASN A 133 9.50 -0.86 1.95
C ASN A 133 8.23 -0.22 2.53
N VAL A 134 7.90 1.00 2.09
CA VAL A 134 6.77 1.81 2.61
C VAL A 134 5.44 1.03 2.58
N ASP A 135 5.36 0.03 1.71
CA ASP A 135 4.24 -0.88 1.56
C ASP A 135 4.04 -1.82 2.77
N ASP A 136 5.09 -2.13 3.53
CA ASP A 136 5.02 -2.97 4.74
C ASP A 136 4.50 -2.18 5.96
N ILE A 137 4.75 -0.88 6.02
CA ILE A 137 4.31 0.00 7.12
C ILE A 137 2.81 0.31 6.99
N ALA A 138 2.33 0.60 5.77
CA ALA A 138 0.91 0.88 5.52
C ALA A 138 -0.01 -0.32 5.86
N LEU A 139 0.48 -1.56 5.70
CA LEU A 139 -0.25 -2.77 6.07
C LEU A 139 -0.36 -2.98 7.58
N LEU A 140 0.61 -2.51 8.37
CA LEU A 140 0.59 -2.62 9.84
C LEU A 140 -0.41 -1.64 10.48
N TYR A 141 -0.49 -0.41 9.95
CA TYR A 141 -1.44 0.60 10.40
C TYR A 141 -2.91 0.23 10.10
N LEU A 142 -3.17 -0.56 9.05
CA LEU A 142 -4.53 -0.97 8.67
C LEU A 142 -5.20 -1.91 9.69
N TYR A 143 -4.44 -2.53 10.60
CA TYR A 143 -4.92 -3.53 11.54
C TYR A 143 -4.63 -3.21 13.03
N ASN A 144 -4.31 -1.95 13.36
CA ASN A 144 -4.01 -1.51 14.75
C ASN A 144 -2.94 -2.37 15.46
N ILE A 145 -1.92 -2.84 14.73
CA ILE A 145 -0.77 -3.50 15.35
C ILE A 145 0.17 -2.41 15.85
N ASN A 146 0.18 -2.17 17.17
CA ASN A 146 1.13 -1.26 17.83
C ASN A 146 2.57 -1.69 17.48
N VAL A 147 3.29 -0.83 16.76
CA VAL A 147 4.69 -1.05 16.32
C VAL A 147 5.70 -0.82 17.47
N ILE A 148 5.23 -0.77 18.72
CA ILE A 148 6.05 -0.36 19.88
C ILE A 148 7.03 -1.46 20.36
N ASN A 149 6.93 -2.72 19.90
CA ASN A 149 7.80 -3.81 20.39
C ASN A 149 8.76 -4.40 19.35
N PHE A 150 9.31 -3.59 18.44
CA PHE A 150 10.34 -4.02 17.48
C PHE A 150 11.71 -3.35 17.66
N TYR A 151 12.08 -2.99 18.88
CA TYR A 151 13.48 -2.64 19.20
C TYR A 151 14.04 -3.63 20.22
N PRO A 152 15.06 -4.44 19.86
CA PRO A 152 16.00 -4.92 20.86
C PRO A 152 16.94 -3.76 21.20
N PHE A 153 16.98 -3.37 22.46
CA PHE A 153 18.11 -2.63 23.01
C PHE A 153 19.36 -3.51 22.84
N PHE A 154 20.31 -3.04 22.04
CA PHE A 154 21.73 -3.32 22.20
C PHE A 154 22.50 -2.06 21.81
#